data_AF-A0A7C3LP59-F1
#
_entry.id   AF-A0A7C3LP59-F1
#
_cell.length_a   1.000
_cell.length_b   1.000
_cell.length_c   1.000
_cell.angle_alpha   90.00
_cell.angle_beta   90.00
_cell.angle_gamma   90.00
#
_symmetry.space_group_name_H-M   'P 1'
#
loop_
_entity.id
_entity.type
_entity.pdbx_description
1 polymer ?
#
loop_
_entity_poly.entity_id
_entity_poly.type
_entity_poly.pdbx_seq_one_letter_code
_entity_poly.pdbx_strand_id
1 'polypeptide(L)'
;LEKIPQCSFVAHEDAGGGSMLSIERMLAIADDNRKHTRGGFDYSGNLFSEEPPSGGLPAEQIDVYVAYLNQSGWRYDPLYGSWLRYVDNAEKETAGELHAEVDRLTGRQLDFENVIVIYVEHDVVSPTNLDIHLEQGDDGYAFLFRDGMKYDIRWSTRSGEYEQDTGMRRPMHFLNADGTPAHLKPGRTWIFVATPYSALTDEGGGLWRLRYYPPEGAK
;
A
#
# COMPACT_ATOMS: atom_id res chain seq x y z
N LEU A 1 -25.31 18.78 5.38
CA LEU A 1 -24.22 19.01 6.33
C LEU A 1 -24.18 17.95 7.43
N GLU A 2 -25.31 17.53 8.01
CA GLU A 2 -25.39 16.46 9.06
C GLU A 2 -24.90 15.04 8.68
N LYS A 3 -24.55 14.80 7.42
CA LYS A 3 -24.06 13.48 6.92
C LYS A 3 -22.58 13.48 6.52
N ILE A 4 -21.90 14.62 6.66
CA ILE A 4 -20.46 14.69 6.41
C ILE A 4 -19.75 14.24 7.69
N PRO A 5 -18.76 13.33 7.62
CA PRO A 5 -17.96 12.95 8.77
C PRO A 5 -17.40 14.20 9.46
N GLN A 6 -17.41 14.22 10.80
CA GLN A 6 -16.77 15.27 11.58
C GLN A 6 -15.27 15.19 11.33
N CYS A 7 -14.70 16.27 10.78
CA CYS A 7 -13.27 16.42 10.63
C CYS A 7 -12.69 16.97 11.93
N SER A 8 -11.60 16.39 12.42
CA SER A 8 -10.83 16.97 13.52
C SER A 8 -9.67 17.77 12.96
N PHE A 9 -9.49 19.00 13.44
CA PHE A 9 -8.28 19.75 13.17
C PHE A 9 -7.12 19.12 13.94
N VAL A 10 -6.04 18.80 13.23
CA VAL A 10 -4.77 18.39 13.81
C VAL A 10 -3.80 19.52 13.52
N ALA A 11 -3.39 20.24 14.56
CA ALA A 11 -2.44 21.34 14.42
C ALA A 11 -1.03 20.76 14.23
N HIS A 12 -0.28 21.35 13.32
CA HIS A 12 1.14 21.06 13.14
C HIS A 12 1.91 21.76 14.26
N GLU A 13 2.11 21.08 15.40
CA GLU A 13 2.72 21.71 16.59
C GLU A 13 4.25 21.52 16.66
N ASP A 14 4.81 20.57 15.91
CA ASP A 14 6.26 20.28 15.90
C ASP A 14 6.93 20.69 14.58
N ALA A 15 8.22 20.99 14.61
CA ALA A 15 9.01 21.34 13.42
C ALA A 15 9.32 20.14 12.47
N GLY A 16 8.80 18.95 12.76
CA GLY A 16 8.85 17.78 11.89
C GLY A 16 7.54 17.61 11.12
N GLY A 17 7.58 17.05 9.91
CA GLY A 17 6.44 16.95 8.97
C GLY A 17 5.26 16.06 9.38
N GLY A 18 5.01 15.87 10.67
CA GLY A 18 3.94 15.05 11.20
C GLY A 18 2.97 15.87 12.06
N SER A 19 1.67 15.68 11.84
CA SER A 19 0.61 16.14 12.74
C SER A 19 0.03 14.91 13.44
N MET A 20 0.10 14.85 14.77
CA MET A 20 -0.28 13.66 15.54
C MET A 20 -1.68 13.81 16.15
N LEU A 21 -2.45 12.73 16.12
CA LEU A 21 -3.73 12.59 16.81
C LEU A 21 -3.64 11.41 17.78
N SER A 22 -3.98 11.61 19.05
CA SER A 22 -3.93 10.53 20.03
C SER A 22 -4.93 9.42 19.68
N ILE A 23 -4.60 8.18 20.06
CA ILE A 23 -5.49 7.03 19.86
C ILE A 23 -6.86 7.27 20.51
N GLU A 24 -6.88 7.81 21.73
CA GLU A 24 -8.11 8.15 22.44
C GLU A 24 -8.98 9.12 21.63
N ARG A 25 -8.36 10.15 21.02
CA ARG A 25 -9.10 11.12 20.22
C ARG A 25 -9.58 10.53 18.90
N MET A 26 -8.78 9.65 18.26
CA MET A 26 -9.22 8.88 17.08
C MET A 26 -10.45 8.02 17.39
N LEU A 27 -10.47 7.32 18.53
CA LEU A 27 -11.61 6.53 18.97
C LEU A 27 -12.85 7.39 19.21
N ALA A 28 -12.71 8.52 19.91
CA ALA A 28 -13.82 9.44 20.14
C ALA A 28 -14.43 9.99 18.85
N ILE A 29 -13.61 10.34 17.86
CA ILE A 29 -14.08 10.80 16.53
C ILE A 29 -14.78 9.65 15.79
N ALA A 30 -14.23 8.43 15.85
CA ALA A 30 -14.84 7.26 15.21
C ALA A 30 -16.21 6.94 15.80
N ASP A 31 -16.34 6.97 17.13
CA ASP A 31 -17.62 6.76 17.83
C ASP A 31 -18.64 7.84 17.49
N ASP A 32 -18.21 9.09 17.32
CA ASP A 32 -19.10 10.17 16.91
C ASP A 32 -19.55 10.02 15.45
N ASN A 33 -18.61 9.75 14.53
CA ASN A 33 -18.91 9.50 13.12
C ASN A 33 -19.88 8.32 12.96
N ARG A 34 -19.74 7.25 13.76
CA ARG A 34 -20.62 6.08 13.73
C ARG A 34 -22.09 6.41 14.04
N LYS A 35 -22.38 7.51 14.75
CA LYS A 35 -23.77 7.97 15.00
C LYS A 35 -24.42 8.51 13.72
N HIS A 36 -23.61 8.95 12.75
CA HIS A 36 -24.05 9.67 11.56
C HIS A 36 -23.78 8.91 10.25
N THR A 37 -22.93 7.89 10.27
CA THR A 37 -22.65 7.02 9.12
C THR A 37 -23.39 5.69 9.22
N ARG A 38 -23.77 5.12 8.07
CA ARG A 38 -24.29 3.75 8.04
C ARG A 38 -23.13 2.80 8.34
N GLY A 39 -23.28 1.99 9.39
CA GLY A 39 -22.36 0.87 9.66
C GLY A 39 -22.54 -0.29 8.68
N GLY A 40 -21.76 -1.36 8.89
CA GLY A 40 -21.85 -2.59 8.09
C GLY A 40 -21.10 -2.53 6.77
N PHE A 41 -20.05 -1.71 6.67
CA PHE A 41 -19.12 -1.81 5.55
C PHE A 41 -18.46 -3.18 5.58
N ASP A 42 -18.58 -3.91 4.48
CA ASP A 42 -18.01 -5.23 4.34
C ASP A 42 -16.55 -5.11 3.89
N TYR A 43 -15.63 -5.45 4.79
CA TYR A 43 -14.20 -5.48 4.50
C TYR A 43 -13.76 -6.81 3.86
N SER A 44 -14.67 -7.79 3.74
CA SER A 44 -14.38 -9.10 3.16
C SER A 44 -14.44 -9.06 1.63
N GLY A 45 -13.31 -8.74 1.00
CA GLY A 45 -13.18 -8.74 -0.46
C GLY A 45 -12.01 -9.57 -0.99
N ASN A 46 -11.02 -9.85 -0.14
CA ASN A 46 -9.79 -10.52 -0.54
C ASN A 46 -9.67 -11.91 0.10
N LEU A 47 -9.02 -12.82 -0.62
CA LEU A 47 -8.76 -14.17 -0.16
C LEU A 47 -7.43 -14.21 0.60
N PHE A 48 -7.44 -14.85 1.77
CA PHE A 48 -6.25 -15.04 2.58
C PHE A 48 -5.95 -16.53 2.75
N SER A 49 -4.67 -16.90 2.62
CA SER A 49 -4.19 -18.28 2.72
C SER A 49 -2.81 -18.32 3.37
N GLU A 50 -2.65 -19.19 4.37
CA GLU A 50 -1.33 -19.49 4.96
C GLU A 50 -0.40 -20.16 3.95
N GLU A 51 -0.94 -21.03 3.09
CA GLU A 51 -0.17 -21.69 2.05
C GLU A 51 0.10 -20.72 0.88
N PRO A 52 1.37 -20.52 0.47
CA PRO A 52 1.71 -19.66 -0.64
C PRO A 52 1.27 -20.30 -1.97
N PRO A 53 0.79 -19.51 -2.94
CA PRO A 53 0.42 -20.03 -4.25
C PRO A 53 1.64 -20.54 -5.03
N SER A 54 1.43 -21.47 -5.95
CA SER A 54 2.47 -21.94 -6.87
C SER A 54 2.80 -20.89 -7.94
N GLY A 55 3.98 -20.99 -8.58
CA GLY A 55 4.29 -20.21 -9.79
C GLY A 55 4.87 -18.81 -9.55
N GLY A 56 5.28 -18.50 -8.31
CA GLY A 56 6.00 -17.26 -8.00
C GLY A 56 7.45 -17.29 -8.47
N LEU A 57 8.04 -16.10 -8.62
CA LEU A 57 9.46 -15.90 -8.85
C LEU A 57 10.18 -15.62 -7.53
N PRO A 58 11.42 -16.10 -7.31
CA PRO A 58 12.17 -15.77 -6.11
C PRO A 58 12.28 -14.26 -5.88
N ALA A 59 12.02 -13.83 -4.65
CA ALA A 59 12.11 -12.45 -4.22
C ALA A 59 12.51 -12.39 -2.74
N GLU A 60 13.75 -12.03 -2.46
CA GLU A 60 14.25 -11.85 -1.09
C GLU A 60 14.26 -10.38 -0.69
N GLN A 61 14.27 -9.48 -1.68
CA GLN A 61 14.30 -8.03 -1.45
C GLN A 61 13.54 -7.29 -2.54
N ILE A 62 12.83 -6.23 -2.14
CA ILE A 62 12.30 -5.21 -3.05
C ILE A 62 12.81 -3.83 -2.60
N ASP A 63 13.52 -3.15 -3.49
CA ASP A 63 13.92 -1.76 -3.30
C ASP A 63 13.05 -0.84 -4.15
N VAL A 64 12.55 0.23 -3.55
CA VAL A 64 11.74 1.25 -4.22
C VAL A 64 12.50 2.56 -4.24
N TYR A 65 12.78 3.04 -5.44
CA TYR A 65 13.38 4.34 -5.69
C TYR A 65 12.32 5.30 -6.20
N VAL A 66 11.89 6.24 -5.35
CA VAL A 66 10.98 7.32 -5.75
C VAL A 66 11.78 8.55 -6.18
N ALA A 67 12.72 8.99 -5.35
CA ALA A 67 13.61 10.10 -5.62
C ALA A 67 14.95 9.91 -4.91
N TYR A 68 15.89 10.83 -5.16
CA TYR A 68 17.23 10.77 -4.54
C TYR A 68 17.18 10.71 -3.00
N LEU A 69 16.24 11.44 -2.40
CA LEU A 69 16.01 11.52 -0.95
C LEU A 69 14.66 10.90 -0.55
N ASN A 70 14.19 9.92 -1.32
CA ASN A 70 12.98 9.17 -1.02
C ASN A 70 13.11 7.75 -1.59
N GLN A 71 13.76 6.91 -0.80
CA GLN A 71 14.01 5.51 -1.08
C GLN A 71 13.52 4.67 0.09
N SER A 72 12.98 3.51 -0.23
CA SER A 72 12.59 2.52 0.77
C SER A 72 12.85 1.12 0.25
N GLY A 73 12.85 0.14 1.13
CA GLY A 73 13.03 -1.25 0.75
C GLY A 73 12.39 -2.19 1.73
N TRP A 74 12.18 -3.41 1.28
CA TRP A 74 11.72 -4.50 2.13
C TRP A 74 12.58 -5.72 1.91
N ARG A 75 12.92 -6.41 2.99
CA ARG A 75 13.70 -7.64 2.96
C ARG A 75 12.89 -8.74 3.60
N TYR A 76 12.73 -9.85 2.90
CA TYR A 76 12.01 -10.98 3.44
C TYR A 76 12.83 -11.67 4.52
N ASP A 77 12.23 -11.87 5.69
CA ASP A 77 12.82 -12.65 6.77
C ASP A 77 12.01 -13.95 6.94
N PRO A 78 12.58 -15.13 6.66
CA PRO A 78 11.87 -16.40 6.74
C PRO A 78 11.54 -16.82 8.17
N LEU A 79 12.22 -16.29 9.20
CA LEU A 79 11.90 -16.57 10.61
C LEU A 79 10.67 -15.81 11.07
N TYR A 80 10.52 -14.56 10.62
CA TYR A 80 9.29 -13.79 10.84
C TYR A 80 8.17 -14.20 9.88
N GLY A 81 8.52 -14.71 8.70
CA GLY A 81 7.58 -14.98 7.63
C GLY A 81 6.99 -13.69 7.04
N SER A 82 7.71 -12.58 7.13
CA SER A 82 7.26 -11.24 6.73
C SER A 82 8.41 -10.44 6.11
N TRP A 83 8.06 -9.29 5.56
CA TRP A 83 8.94 -8.35 4.88
C TRP A 83 9.30 -7.19 5.80
N LEU A 84 10.53 -7.18 6.32
CA LEU A 84 11.08 -6.13 7.16
C LEU A 84 11.26 -4.85 6.35
N ARG A 85 10.71 -3.73 6.82
CA ARG A 85 10.75 -2.45 6.11
C ARG A 85 11.98 -1.61 6.49
N TYR A 86 12.55 -0.97 5.48
CA TYR A 86 13.68 -0.06 5.57
C TYR A 86 13.39 1.23 4.80
N VAL A 87 13.92 2.35 5.28
CA VAL A 87 13.76 3.69 4.69
C VAL A 87 15.07 4.48 4.74
N ASP A 88 15.20 5.49 3.90
CA ASP A 88 16.29 6.47 4.01
C ASP A 88 15.97 7.55 5.07
N ASN A 89 16.96 8.40 5.37
CA ASN A 89 16.79 9.56 6.28
C ASN A 89 16.41 10.85 5.54
N ALA A 90 16.18 10.80 4.22
CA ALA A 90 16.08 11.98 3.35
C ALA A 90 17.26 12.97 3.45
N GLU A 91 18.44 12.50 3.89
CA GLU A 91 19.68 13.28 3.98
C GLU A 91 20.56 13.07 2.74
N LYS A 92 21.17 14.15 2.22
CA LYS A 92 21.97 14.06 0.99
C LYS A 92 23.24 13.24 1.19
N GLU A 93 23.81 13.34 2.38
CA GLU A 93 25.06 12.70 2.77
C GLU A 93 24.92 11.18 2.88
N THR A 94 23.72 10.69 3.21
CA THR A 94 23.41 9.26 3.36
C THR A 94 22.38 8.79 2.32
N ALA A 95 22.27 9.48 1.18
CA ALA A 95 21.26 9.17 0.18
C ALA A 95 21.41 7.74 -0.36
N GLY A 96 20.34 6.94 -0.27
CA GLY A 96 20.34 5.52 -0.63
C GLY A 96 20.81 4.56 0.48
N GLU A 97 21.25 5.06 1.63
CA GLU A 97 21.50 4.24 2.81
C GLU A 97 20.19 3.97 3.54
N LEU A 98 19.69 2.74 3.42
CA LEU A 98 18.46 2.31 4.06
C LEU A 98 18.73 1.75 5.46
N HIS A 99 17.92 2.17 6.43
CA HIS A 99 17.93 1.66 7.80
C HIS A 99 16.54 1.15 8.19
N ALA A 100 16.48 0.33 9.23
CA ALA A 100 15.23 -0.26 9.70
C ALA A 100 14.21 0.82 10.09
N GLU A 101 13.00 0.76 9.55
CA GLU A 101 11.93 1.69 9.96
C GLU A 101 11.29 1.19 11.24
N VAL A 102 11.36 1.98 12.31
CA VAL A 102 10.91 1.59 13.65
C VAL A 102 9.65 2.35 14.03
N ASP A 103 8.62 1.62 14.43
CA ASP A 103 7.42 2.19 15.02
C ASP A 103 7.78 2.88 16.35
N ARG A 104 7.52 4.19 16.43
CA ARG A 104 7.85 5.01 17.61
C ARG A 104 7.12 4.59 18.88
N LEU A 105 5.90 4.06 18.79
CA LEU A 105 5.10 3.67 19.95
C LEU A 105 5.56 2.34 20.55
N THR A 106 6.00 1.41 19.69
CA THR A 106 6.35 0.05 20.12
C THR A 106 7.86 -0.20 20.19
N GLY A 107 8.66 0.62 19.53
CA GLY A 107 10.10 0.43 19.38
C GLY A 107 10.47 -0.77 18.51
N ARG A 108 9.53 -1.34 17.75
CA ARG A 108 9.74 -2.50 16.89
C ARG A 108 9.90 -2.07 15.44
N GLN A 109 10.75 -2.77 14.69
CA GLN A 109 10.83 -2.60 13.24
C GLN A 109 9.48 -2.95 12.61
N LEU A 110 9.05 -2.15 11.64
CA LEU A 110 7.88 -2.43 10.83
C LEU A 110 8.14 -3.61 9.89
N ASP A 111 7.16 -4.48 9.79
CA ASP A 111 7.18 -5.64 8.92
C ASP A 111 5.79 -5.95 8.38
N PHE A 112 5.71 -6.62 7.23
CA PHE A 112 4.46 -6.85 6.51
C PHE A 112 4.44 -8.25 5.89
N GLU A 113 3.36 -8.98 6.08
CA GLU A 113 3.19 -10.31 5.51
C GLU A 113 2.99 -10.26 3.98
N ASN A 114 2.50 -9.13 3.47
CA ASN A 114 2.39 -8.83 2.04
C ASN A 114 2.95 -7.44 1.71
N VAL A 115 3.68 -7.35 0.60
CA VAL A 115 3.96 -6.07 -0.07
C VAL A 115 3.35 -6.15 -1.46
N ILE A 116 2.54 -5.16 -1.84
CA ILE A 116 1.88 -5.13 -3.14
C ILE A 116 2.27 -3.84 -3.85
N VAL A 117 2.72 -3.96 -5.10
CA VAL A 117 2.89 -2.82 -6.00
C VAL A 117 1.70 -2.80 -6.94
N ILE A 118 0.92 -1.72 -6.96
CA ILE A 118 -0.17 -1.53 -7.92
C ILE A 118 0.20 -0.45 -8.94
N TYR A 119 -0.18 -0.66 -10.19
CA TYR A 119 0.00 0.32 -11.27
C TYR A 119 -1.31 1.01 -11.55
N VAL A 120 -1.34 2.32 -11.37
CA VAL A 120 -2.55 3.14 -11.38
C VAL A 120 -2.32 4.37 -12.24
N GLU A 121 -3.32 4.80 -12.99
CA GLU A 121 -3.24 6.05 -13.76
C GLU A 121 -3.19 7.26 -12.82
N HIS A 122 -2.35 8.24 -13.16
CA HIS A 122 -2.18 9.47 -12.38
C HIS A 122 -2.29 10.69 -13.31
N ASP A 123 -3.16 11.63 -12.96
CA ASP A 123 -3.31 12.90 -13.65
C ASP A 123 -2.67 14.03 -12.83
N VAL A 124 -2.01 14.98 -13.51
CA VAL A 124 -1.41 16.15 -12.87
C VAL A 124 -2.44 17.26 -12.78
N VAL A 125 -2.96 17.51 -11.57
CA VAL A 125 -3.84 18.66 -11.30
C VAL A 125 -2.99 19.94 -11.14
N SER A 126 -1.87 19.82 -10.45
CA SER A 126 -0.82 20.84 -10.36
C SER A 126 0.52 20.16 -10.09
N PRO A 127 1.67 20.86 -10.19
CA PRO A 127 2.98 20.19 -10.08
C PRO A 127 3.18 19.34 -8.82
N THR A 128 2.48 19.62 -7.72
CA THR A 128 2.57 18.86 -6.45
C THR A 128 1.28 18.12 -6.09
N ASN A 129 0.25 18.20 -6.93
CA ASN A 129 -1.07 17.62 -6.67
C ASN A 129 -1.42 16.67 -7.81
N LEU A 130 -1.47 15.38 -7.48
CA LEU A 130 -1.84 14.33 -8.40
C LEU A 130 -3.26 13.83 -8.09
N ASP A 131 -4.03 13.57 -9.13
CA ASP A 131 -5.23 12.74 -9.04
C ASP A 131 -4.83 11.29 -9.32
N ILE A 132 -5.34 10.34 -8.53
CA ILE A 132 -4.96 8.93 -8.58
C ILE A 132 -6.23 8.10 -8.81
N HIS A 133 -6.30 7.44 -9.96
CA HIS A 133 -7.52 6.78 -10.43
C HIS A 133 -7.75 5.41 -9.79
N LEU A 134 -8.42 5.43 -8.63
CA LEU A 134 -8.88 4.24 -7.90
C LEU A 134 -10.41 4.23 -7.76
N GLU A 135 -11.12 4.83 -8.73
CA GLU A 135 -12.57 4.91 -8.70
C GLU A 135 -13.22 3.54 -8.96
N GLN A 136 -14.54 3.44 -8.79
CA GLN A 136 -15.26 2.18 -9.04
C GLN A 136 -15.32 1.91 -10.55
N GLY A 137 -14.90 0.71 -10.95
CA GLY A 137 -14.88 0.29 -12.35
C GLY A 137 -13.48 0.05 -12.92
N ASP A 138 -12.46 0.50 -12.21
CA ASP A 138 -11.07 0.40 -12.67
C ASP A 138 -10.43 -0.95 -12.33
N ASP A 139 -9.38 -1.27 -13.09
CA ASP A 139 -8.49 -2.38 -12.82
C ASP A 139 -7.08 -2.06 -13.34
N GLY A 140 -6.09 -2.84 -12.93
CA GLY A 140 -4.74 -2.68 -13.43
C GLY A 140 -3.81 -3.81 -13.02
N TYR A 141 -2.56 -3.72 -13.49
CA TYR A 141 -1.52 -4.67 -13.11
C TYR A 141 -1.06 -4.43 -11.68
N ALA A 142 -0.70 -5.52 -11.00
CA ALA A 142 -0.11 -5.48 -9.68
C ALA A 142 0.91 -6.61 -9.51
N PHE A 143 1.77 -6.47 -8.52
CA PHE A 143 2.72 -7.49 -8.11
C PHE A 143 2.59 -7.73 -6.62
N LEU A 144 2.39 -8.98 -6.23
CA LEU A 144 2.33 -9.41 -4.85
C LEU A 144 3.66 -10.03 -4.44
N PHE A 145 4.22 -9.53 -3.34
CA PHE A 145 5.37 -10.07 -2.67
C PHE A 145 4.92 -10.70 -1.35
N ARG A 146 5.06 -12.02 -1.22
CA ARG A 146 4.77 -12.79 0.00
C ARG A 146 5.66 -14.02 0.05
N ASP A 147 6.01 -14.46 1.25
CA ASP A 147 6.76 -15.70 1.49
C ASP A 147 8.07 -15.82 0.68
N GLY A 148 8.79 -14.72 0.48
CA GLY A 148 10.04 -14.71 -0.30
C GLY A 148 9.84 -14.88 -1.81
N MET A 149 8.64 -14.61 -2.31
CA MET A 149 8.26 -14.82 -3.71
C MET A 149 7.50 -13.60 -4.25
N LYS A 150 7.63 -13.35 -5.55
CA LYS A 150 6.91 -12.34 -6.33
C LYS A 150 5.91 -13.02 -7.27
N TYR A 151 4.68 -12.54 -7.28
CA TYR A 151 3.58 -13.05 -8.09
C TYR A 151 2.97 -11.94 -8.93
N ASP A 152 2.68 -12.26 -10.19
CA ASP A 152 1.98 -11.36 -11.10
C ASP A 152 0.47 -11.48 -10.87
N ILE A 153 -0.13 -10.38 -10.46
CA ILE A 153 -1.55 -10.28 -10.13
C ILE A 153 -2.15 -9.04 -10.80
N ARG A 154 -3.42 -8.79 -10.51
CA ARG A 154 -4.16 -7.59 -10.88
C ARG A 154 -4.83 -7.00 -9.66
N TRP A 155 -5.07 -5.70 -9.70
CA TRP A 155 -5.99 -5.05 -8.77
C TRP A 155 -7.29 -4.68 -9.51
N SER A 156 -8.40 -4.59 -8.80
CA SER A 156 -9.70 -4.25 -9.38
C SER A 156 -10.61 -3.60 -8.35
N THR A 157 -11.30 -2.53 -8.75
CA THR A 157 -12.40 -1.87 -8.03
C THR A 157 -13.73 -2.08 -8.77
N ARG A 158 -13.76 -3.00 -9.75
CA ARG A 158 -15.00 -3.39 -10.46
C ARG A 158 -15.95 -4.11 -9.54
N SER A 159 -17.24 -3.88 -9.75
CA SER A 159 -18.31 -4.52 -9.00
C SER A 159 -18.36 -6.02 -9.27
N GLY A 160 -18.13 -6.84 -8.24
CA GLY A 160 -18.44 -8.26 -8.24
C GLY A 160 -19.93 -8.50 -7.98
N GLU A 161 -20.29 -9.77 -7.76
CA GLU A 161 -21.66 -10.20 -7.46
C GLU A 161 -22.24 -9.45 -6.26
N TYR A 162 -21.49 -9.36 -5.16
CA TYR A 162 -21.91 -8.64 -3.95
C TYR A 162 -22.23 -7.16 -4.22
N GLU A 163 -21.36 -6.44 -4.93
CA GLU A 163 -21.55 -5.01 -5.25
C GLU A 163 -22.77 -4.80 -6.15
N GLN A 164 -23.00 -5.72 -7.09
CA GLN A 164 -24.14 -5.66 -8.01
C GLN A 164 -25.46 -5.95 -7.28
N ASP A 165 -25.48 -6.94 -6.39
CA ASP A 165 -26.67 -7.35 -5.65
C ASP A 165 -27.04 -6.37 -4.54
N THR A 166 -26.06 -5.87 -3.80
CA THR A 166 -26.28 -5.03 -2.62
C THR A 166 -26.23 -3.53 -2.94
N GLY A 167 -25.58 -3.15 -4.04
CA GLY A 167 -25.23 -1.76 -4.35
C GLY A 167 -24.17 -1.17 -3.40
N MET A 168 -23.58 -1.98 -2.53
CA MET A 168 -22.58 -1.57 -1.54
C MET A 168 -21.18 -1.91 -2.05
N ARG A 169 -20.23 -0.97 -1.89
CA ARG A 169 -18.83 -1.20 -2.26
C ARG A 169 -18.09 -2.00 -1.19
N ARG A 170 -17.09 -2.78 -1.63
CA ARG A 170 -16.03 -3.36 -0.78
C ARG A 170 -14.67 -2.76 -1.14
N PRO A 171 -13.60 -3.02 -0.36
CA PRO A 171 -12.24 -2.62 -0.72
C PRO A 171 -11.82 -3.19 -2.09
N MET A 172 -10.77 -2.62 -2.67
CA MET A 172 -10.19 -3.16 -3.90
C MET A 172 -9.85 -4.65 -3.77
N HIS A 173 -10.03 -5.37 -4.85
CA HIS A 173 -9.75 -6.80 -4.95
C HIS A 173 -8.40 -7.04 -5.61
N PHE A 174 -7.70 -8.07 -5.14
CA PHE A 174 -6.52 -8.61 -5.80
C PHE A 174 -6.84 -9.94 -6.46
N LEU A 175 -6.52 -10.05 -7.74
CA LEU A 175 -6.91 -11.15 -8.61
C LEU A 175 -5.68 -11.74 -9.31
N ASN A 176 -5.66 -13.05 -9.51
CA ASN A 176 -4.70 -13.68 -10.41
C ASN A 176 -5.02 -13.30 -11.87
N ALA A 177 -4.11 -13.61 -12.80
CA ALA A 177 -4.29 -13.32 -14.23
C ALA A 177 -5.53 -13.99 -14.84
N ASP A 178 -6.00 -15.11 -14.28
CA ASP A 178 -7.21 -15.83 -14.70
C ASP A 178 -8.51 -15.27 -14.07
N GLY A 179 -8.42 -14.23 -13.25
CA GLY A 179 -9.56 -13.60 -12.58
C GLY A 179 -9.97 -14.26 -11.26
N THR A 180 -9.32 -15.34 -10.84
CA THR A 180 -9.53 -15.92 -9.51
C THR A 180 -8.93 -15.01 -8.43
N PRO A 181 -9.43 -15.01 -7.17
CA PRO A 181 -8.82 -14.21 -6.12
C PRO A 181 -7.35 -14.56 -5.87
N ALA A 182 -6.49 -13.54 -5.77
CA ALA A 182 -5.10 -13.74 -5.37
C ALA A 182 -5.03 -14.15 -3.89
N HIS A 183 -4.14 -15.08 -3.57
CA HIS A 183 -3.97 -15.60 -2.21
C HIS A 183 -3.03 -14.67 -1.44
N LEU A 184 -3.57 -13.74 -0.67
CA LEU A 184 -2.77 -12.93 0.26
C LEU A 184 -2.40 -13.74 1.50
N LYS A 185 -1.27 -13.44 2.14
CA LYS A 185 -0.93 -14.02 3.44
C LYS A 185 -1.77 -13.34 4.53
N PRO A 186 -2.37 -14.07 5.49
CA PRO A 186 -3.00 -13.44 6.65
C PRO A 186 -2.00 -12.52 7.37
N GLY A 187 -2.36 -11.25 7.55
CA GLY A 187 -1.48 -10.26 8.17
C GLY A 187 -1.66 -8.85 7.62
N ARG A 188 -0.65 -8.03 7.81
CA ARG A 188 -0.54 -6.66 7.34
C ARG A 188 -0.09 -6.67 5.88
N THR A 189 -0.61 -5.70 5.13
CA THR A 189 -0.28 -5.49 3.73
C THR A 189 0.21 -4.06 3.55
N TRP A 190 1.39 -3.91 2.96
CA TRP A 190 1.83 -2.62 2.43
C TRP A 190 1.44 -2.53 0.96
N ILE A 191 0.81 -1.42 0.55
CA ILE A 191 0.50 -1.16 -0.85
C ILE A 191 1.32 0.04 -1.30
N PHE A 192 2.15 -0.16 -2.32
CA PHE A 192 2.83 0.91 -3.03
C PHE A 192 2.06 1.22 -4.32
N VAL A 193 1.69 2.48 -4.52
CA VAL A 193 0.99 2.95 -5.71
C VAL A 193 2.00 3.55 -6.68
N ALA A 194 2.12 2.96 -7.86
CA ALA A 194 3.04 3.38 -8.90
C ALA A 194 2.27 3.86 -10.14
N THR A 195 2.92 4.70 -10.95
CA THR A 195 2.39 5.07 -12.27
C THR A 195 2.52 3.90 -13.24
N PRO A 196 1.71 3.82 -14.32
CA PRO A 196 1.69 2.68 -15.25
C PRO A 196 3.00 2.44 -15.98
N TYR A 197 3.82 3.48 -16.12
CA TYR A 197 5.14 3.47 -16.77
C TYR A 197 6.30 3.42 -15.75
N SER A 198 6.02 3.27 -14.45
CA SER A 198 7.03 2.86 -13.46
C SER A 198 7.60 1.49 -13.82
N ALA A 199 8.85 1.22 -13.48
CA ALA A 199 9.53 -0.01 -13.88
C ALA A 199 9.85 -0.87 -12.66
N LEU A 200 9.35 -2.11 -12.64
CA LEU A 200 9.79 -3.14 -11.70
C LEU A 200 10.75 -4.09 -12.43
N THR A 201 12.02 -4.09 -12.04
CA THR A 201 13.08 -4.88 -12.67
C THR A 201 13.57 -5.99 -11.74
N ASP A 202 13.86 -7.16 -12.31
CA ASP A 202 14.62 -8.22 -11.65
C ASP A 202 16.12 -7.90 -11.81
N GLU A 203 16.78 -7.60 -10.70
CA GLU A 203 18.22 -7.29 -10.65
C GLU A 203 19.06 -8.56 -10.45
N GLY A 204 18.42 -9.74 -10.38
CA GLY A 204 19.03 -11.02 -10.11
C GLY A 204 19.16 -11.34 -8.61
N GLY A 205 19.32 -12.62 -8.29
CA GLY A 205 19.53 -13.07 -6.91
C GLY A 205 18.34 -12.83 -5.97
N GLY A 206 17.12 -12.71 -6.50
CA GLY A 206 15.93 -12.41 -5.71
C GLY A 206 15.77 -10.93 -5.34
N LEU A 207 16.60 -10.03 -5.90
CA LEU A 207 16.45 -8.60 -5.74
C LEU A 207 15.56 -8.02 -6.84
N TRP A 208 14.48 -7.38 -6.42
CA TRP A 208 13.60 -6.61 -7.29
C TRP A 208 13.78 -5.12 -7.04
N ARG A 209 13.78 -4.31 -8.09
CA ARG A 209 13.84 -2.85 -7.99
C ARG A 209 12.66 -2.20 -8.66
N LEU A 210 11.87 -1.44 -7.91
CA LEU A 210 10.86 -0.54 -8.45
C LEU A 210 11.46 0.86 -8.61
N ARG A 211 11.60 1.29 -9.85
CA ARG A 211 11.84 2.70 -10.18
C ARG A 211 10.51 3.39 -10.46
N TYR A 212 10.13 4.31 -9.58
CA TYR A 212 8.98 5.17 -9.82
C TYR A 212 9.34 6.27 -10.83
N TYR A 213 8.42 6.54 -11.74
CA TYR A 213 8.49 7.68 -12.65
C TYR A 213 7.24 8.55 -12.44
N PRO A 214 7.40 9.84 -12.07
CA PRO A 214 6.25 10.73 -11.94
C PRO A 214 5.63 11.05 -13.31
N PRO A 215 4.34 11.42 -13.36
CA PRO A 215 3.71 11.90 -14.59
C PRO A 215 4.33 13.19 -15.09
N GLU A 216 4.29 13.38 -16.40
CA GLU A 216 4.77 14.60 -17.04
C GLU A 216 4.05 15.81 -16.44
N GLY A 217 4.82 16.77 -15.94
CA GLY A 217 4.31 17.99 -15.29
C GLY A 217 4.28 17.95 -13.77
N ALA A 218 4.48 16.78 -13.14
CA ALA A 218 4.71 16.69 -11.69
C ALA A 218 6.14 17.11 -11.31
N LYS A 219 6.33 17.52 -10.05
CA LYS A 219 7.61 17.98 -9.48
C LYS A 219 7.97 17.26 -8.19
#